data_AF-A0A1F3BKW5-F1
#
_entry.id   AF-A0A1F3BKW5-F1
#
_cell.length_a   1.000
_cell.length_b   1.000
_cell.length_c   1.000
_cell.angle_alpha   90.00
_cell.angle_beta   90.00
_cell.angle_gamma   90.00
#
_symmetry.space_group_name_H-M   'P 1'
#
loop_
_entity.id
_entity.type
_entity.pdbx_description
1 polymer ?
#
loop_
_entity_poly.entity_id
_entity_poly.type
_entity_poly.pdbx_seq_one_letter_code
_entity_poly.pdbx_strand_id
1 'polypeptide(L)'
;MTVGMTGGKTIRGPAPKEEIRVGISSCLLGQNVRYDGGHKKDELVTGLLARFVTLVPVCPEVELGLGTPRETIRLERHGGRVHLVAPESGEDHTESMRLYAERRVRELERMDLSGYVLKSASPSCGMERVRVWGEGTSTRTGRGAFARVLLARLPLLPVEEEGRLHDRPLLESFVERIFGYHLARGVKAARRPRPRRTR
;
A
#
# COMPACT_ATOMS: atom_id res chain seq x y z
N MET A 1 49.09 -31.27 -31.57
CA MET A 1 47.90 -31.96 -31.05
C MET A 1 46.83 -30.92 -30.79
N THR A 2 45.79 -30.95 -31.61
CA THR A 2 44.63 -30.06 -31.56
C THR A 2 43.69 -30.56 -30.47
N VAL A 3 43.33 -29.71 -29.50
CA VAL A 3 42.07 -29.87 -28.75
C VAL A 3 41.45 -28.48 -28.60
N GLY A 4 40.41 -28.26 -29.39
CA GLY A 4 39.53 -27.11 -29.24
C GLY A 4 38.68 -27.27 -27.99
N MET A 5 38.51 -26.19 -27.23
CA MET A 5 37.48 -26.09 -26.21
C MET A 5 36.30 -25.34 -26.83
N THR A 6 35.29 -26.13 -27.15
CA THR A 6 33.99 -25.73 -27.69
C THR A 6 33.21 -24.88 -26.69
N GLY A 7 32.37 -24.00 -27.23
CA GLY A 7 31.62 -23.00 -26.50
C GLY A 7 30.72 -23.59 -25.40
N GLY A 8 31.01 -23.19 -24.16
CA GLY A 8 30.06 -23.27 -23.07
C GLY A 8 28.94 -22.26 -23.29
N LYS A 9 27.84 -22.69 -23.90
CA LYS A 9 26.58 -21.96 -23.90
C LYS A 9 26.18 -21.75 -22.45
N THR A 10 26.40 -20.54 -21.92
CA THR A 10 25.96 -20.18 -20.57
C THR A 10 24.46 -20.37 -20.54
N ILE A 11 23.99 -21.40 -19.84
CA ILE A 11 22.57 -21.56 -19.58
C ILE A 11 22.23 -20.42 -18.62
N ARG A 12 21.74 -19.30 -19.18
CA ARG A 12 21.11 -18.26 -18.38
C ARG A 12 19.97 -18.96 -17.64
N GLY A 13 20.05 -18.98 -16.31
CA GLY A 13 18.95 -19.44 -15.47
C GLY A 13 17.65 -18.72 -15.84
N PRO A 14 16.48 -19.28 -15.48
CA PRO A 14 15.20 -18.67 -15.80
C PRO A 14 15.19 -17.21 -15.35
N ALA A 15 14.66 -16.32 -16.19
CA ALA A 15 14.41 -14.93 -15.81
C ALA A 15 13.66 -14.91 -14.47
N PRO A 16 13.96 -13.95 -13.55
CA PRO A 16 13.30 -13.91 -12.26
C PRO A 16 11.78 -13.98 -12.47
N LYS A 17 11.12 -14.94 -11.79
CA LYS A 17 9.65 -14.98 -11.70
C LYS A 17 9.19 -13.57 -11.37
N GLU A 18 8.37 -12.96 -12.22
CA GLU A 18 7.81 -11.65 -11.90
C GLU A 18 7.04 -11.78 -10.58
N GLU A 19 7.56 -11.13 -9.55
CA GLU A 19 7.08 -11.26 -8.19
C GLU A 19 5.84 -10.39 -8.00
N ILE A 20 4.75 -10.98 -7.49
CA ILE A 20 3.54 -10.24 -7.15
C ILE A 20 3.80 -9.48 -5.85
N ARG A 21 3.75 -8.14 -5.90
CA ARG A 21 3.94 -7.29 -4.72
C ARG A 21 2.64 -6.69 -4.26
N VAL A 22 2.37 -6.71 -2.95
CA VAL A 22 1.17 -6.13 -2.36
C VAL A 22 1.58 -5.18 -1.24
N GLY A 23 1.20 -3.91 -1.36
CA GLY A 23 1.39 -2.93 -0.29
C GLY A 23 0.52 -3.29 0.91
N ILE A 24 1.00 -3.07 2.13
CA ILE A 24 0.25 -3.39 3.34
C ILE A 24 0.50 -2.38 4.45
N SER A 25 -0.56 -2.02 5.18
CA SER A 25 -0.41 -1.24 6.42
C SER A 25 0.44 -2.02 7.44
N SER A 26 1.62 -1.52 7.79
CA SER A 26 2.64 -2.24 8.59
C SER A 26 2.13 -2.84 9.91
N CYS A 27 1.16 -2.19 10.57
CA CYS A 27 0.56 -2.72 11.80
C CYS A 27 -0.09 -4.10 11.61
N LEU A 28 -0.54 -4.42 10.38
CA LEU A 28 -1.13 -5.71 10.02
C LEU A 28 -0.11 -6.85 9.96
N LEU A 29 1.18 -6.52 9.82
CA LEU A 29 2.27 -7.50 9.85
C LEU A 29 2.74 -7.85 11.26
N GLY A 30 2.17 -7.21 12.30
CA GLY A 30 2.65 -7.36 13.67
C GLY A 30 3.79 -6.39 14.03
N GLN A 31 4.08 -5.40 13.19
CA GLN A 31 5.04 -4.36 13.54
C GLN A 31 4.44 -3.41 14.59
N ASN A 32 5.23 -3.11 15.63
CA ASN A 32 4.87 -2.19 16.72
C ASN A 32 4.94 -0.73 16.25
N VAL A 33 3.98 -0.34 15.40
CA VAL A 33 3.93 0.98 14.75
C VAL A 33 2.63 1.73 15.02
N ARG A 34 1.72 1.16 15.83
CA ARG A 34 0.52 1.88 16.26
C ARG A 34 0.90 3.01 17.23
N TYR A 35 -0.01 3.98 17.37
CA TYR A 35 0.19 5.12 18.28
C TYR A 35 0.48 4.68 19.73
N ASP A 36 -0.12 3.57 20.15
CA ASP A 36 0.03 2.95 21.47
C ASP A 36 1.29 2.05 21.60
N GLY A 37 2.15 2.00 20.60
CA GLY A 37 3.32 1.11 20.59
C GLY A 37 2.99 -0.35 20.28
N GLY A 38 1.72 -0.70 20.04
CA GLY A 38 1.29 -2.04 19.70
C GLY A 38 1.23 -2.30 18.20
N HIS A 39 0.60 -3.43 17.86
CA HIS A 39 0.32 -3.83 16.49
C HIS A 39 -1.15 -4.25 16.32
N LYS A 40 -1.54 -4.63 15.11
CA LYS A 40 -2.85 -5.21 14.81
C LYS A 40 -2.66 -6.32 13.78
N LYS A 41 -1.89 -7.33 14.18
CA LYS A 41 -1.50 -8.42 13.27
C LYS A 41 -2.78 -9.07 12.74
N ASP A 42 -2.87 -9.23 11.43
CA ASP A 42 -3.95 -9.94 10.80
C ASP A 42 -3.43 -11.31 10.31
N GLU A 43 -3.91 -12.39 10.92
CA GLU A 43 -3.43 -13.75 10.64
C GLU A 43 -3.83 -14.24 9.25
N LEU A 44 -4.97 -13.78 8.72
CA LEU A 44 -5.39 -14.13 7.37
C LEU A 44 -4.41 -13.52 6.36
N VAL A 45 -4.07 -12.24 6.52
CA VAL A 45 -3.16 -11.56 5.59
C VAL A 45 -1.72 -12.06 5.75
N THR A 46 -1.24 -12.21 6.99
CA THR A 46 0.13 -12.67 7.27
C THR A 46 0.33 -14.17 7.06
N GLY A 47 -0.73 -14.96 7.11
CA GLY A 47 -0.69 -16.42 6.93
C GLY A 47 -1.01 -16.86 5.50
N LEU A 48 -2.11 -16.40 4.92
CA LEU A 48 -2.55 -16.87 3.60
C LEU A 48 -1.93 -16.07 2.46
N LEU A 49 -2.12 -14.75 2.44
CA LEU A 49 -1.67 -13.91 1.32
C LEU A 49 -0.15 -13.89 1.20
N ALA A 50 0.57 -13.78 2.33
CA ALA A 50 2.04 -13.77 2.37
C ALA A 50 2.72 -15.01 1.75
N ARG A 51 1.99 -16.13 1.57
CA ARG A 51 2.50 -17.34 0.91
C ARG A 51 2.59 -17.20 -0.62
N PHE A 52 1.86 -16.26 -1.19
CA PHE A 52 1.72 -16.12 -2.65
C PHE A 52 2.25 -14.79 -3.17
N VAL A 53 2.46 -13.81 -2.30
CA VAL A 53 2.87 -12.45 -2.67
C VAL A 53 3.95 -11.94 -1.73
N THR A 54 4.74 -10.99 -2.23
CA THR A 54 5.68 -10.23 -1.41
C THR A 54 5.01 -8.99 -0.85
N LEU A 55 4.98 -8.91 0.47
CA LEU A 55 4.33 -7.82 1.19
C LEU A 55 5.28 -6.63 1.33
N VAL A 56 4.81 -5.45 0.91
CA VAL A 56 5.53 -4.18 1.01
C VAL A 56 4.94 -3.37 2.17
N PRO A 57 5.58 -3.39 3.36
CA PRO A 57 5.06 -2.68 4.52
C PRO A 57 5.14 -1.16 4.33
N VAL A 58 4.07 -0.48 4.75
CA VAL A 58 4.01 0.98 4.82
C VAL A 58 3.27 1.42 6.08
N CYS A 59 3.87 2.33 6.84
CA CYS A 59 3.21 3.04 7.93
C CYS A 59 3.30 4.54 7.67
N PRO A 60 2.24 5.17 7.12
CA PRO A 60 2.29 6.59 6.79
C PRO A 60 2.67 7.49 7.97
N GLU A 61 2.20 7.15 9.17
CA GLU A 61 2.42 7.94 10.38
C GLU A 61 3.86 7.87 10.87
N VAL A 62 4.45 6.67 10.89
CA VAL A 62 5.86 6.50 11.30
C VAL A 62 6.80 7.04 10.23
N GLU A 63 6.54 6.76 8.96
CA GLU A 63 7.38 7.25 7.84
C GLU A 63 7.26 8.77 7.62
N LEU A 64 6.18 9.40 8.10
CA LEU A 64 6.07 10.86 8.20
C LEU A 64 6.96 11.45 9.30
N GLY A 65 7.32 10.64 10.31
CA GLY A 65 8.18 11.05 11.42
C GLY A 65 7.49 11.18 12.77
N LEU A 66 6.23 10.73 12.91
CA LEU A 66 5.48 10.88 14.18
C LEU A 66 6.00 9.97 15.30
N GLY A 67 6.86 8.99 15.00
CA GLY A 67 7.45 8.09 16.00
C GLY A 67 6.48 7.02 16.51
N THR A 68 6.93 6.25 17.51
CA THR A 68 6.14 5.24 18.23
C THR A 68 6.73 5.05 19.64
N PRO A 69 5.95 5.25 20.73
CA PRO A 69 4.56 5.72 20.76
C PRO A 69 4.43 7.16 20.27
N ARG A 70 3.19 7.60 19.98
CA ARG A 70 2.87 8.95 19.53
C ARG A 70 1.47 9.34 19.94
N GLU A 71 1.18 10.64 19.88
CA GLU A 71 -0.17 11.15 20.02
C GLU A 71 -1.10 10.51 18.98
N THR A 72 -2.38 10.35 19.35
CA THR A 72 -3.39 9.97 18.36
C THR A 72 -3.57 11.08 17.33
N ILE A 73 -3.91 10.71 16.11
CA ILE A 73 -4.37 11.65 15.10
C ILE A 73 -5.79 11.29 14.68
N ARG A 74 -6.55 12.27 14.21
CA ARG A 74 -7.93 12.06 13.75
C ARG A 74 -8.25 12.96 12.58
N LEU A 75 -9.31 12.63 11.85
CA LEU A 75 -9.82 13.50 10.80
C LEU A 75 -10.79 14.51 11.40
N GLU A 76 -10.58 15.80 11.17
CA GLU A 76 -11.44 16.88 11.62
C GLU A 76 -11.96 17.68 10.43
N ARG A 77 -13.18 18.22 10.52
CA ARG A 77 -13.78 19.04 9.47
C ARG A 77 -13.81 20.50 9.90
N HIS A 78 -12.95 21.32 9.28
CA HIS A 78 -12.89 22.77 9.48
C HIS A 78 -13.11 23.48 8.13
N GLY A 79 -13.99 24.48 8.09
CA GLY A 79 -14.22 25.28 6.88
C GLY A 79 -14.59 24.45 5.64
N GLY A 80 -15.33 23.35 5.82
CA GLY A 80 -15.73 22.43 4.75
C GLY A 80 -14.63 21.46 4.28
N ARG A 81 -13.38 21.62 4.72
CA ARG A 81 -12.24 20.75 4.40
C ARG A 81 -12.00 19.73 5.52
N VAL A 82 -11.34 18.63 5.18
CA VAL A 82 -10.97 17.59 6.16
C VAL A 82 -9.48 17.69 6.43
N HIS A 83 -9.13 17.82 7.70
CA HIS A 83 -7.79 17.97 8.24
C HIS A 83 -7.38 16.72 9.01
N LEU A 84 -6.09 16.42 9.06
CA LEU A 84 -5.49 15.35 9.86
C LEU A 84 -4.82 16.00 11.08
N VAL A 85 -5.46 15.92 12.24
CA VAL A 85 -5.10 16.71 13.42
C VAL A 85 -4.75 15.80 14.59
N ALA A 86 -3.72 16.17 15.33
CA ALA A 86 -3.39 15.63 16.64
C ALA A 86 -4.18 16.42 17.72
N PRO A 87 -5.16 15.83 18.41
CA PRO A 87 -6.16 16.58 19.21
C PRO A 87 -5.65 17.10 20.56
N GLU A 88 -4.60 16.52 21.13
CA GLU A 88 -3.97 16.96 22.38
C GLU A 88 -3.02 18.13 22.13
N SER A 89 -2.17 18.06 21.10
CA SER A 89 -1.23 19.14 20.75
C SER A 89 -1.86 20.23 19.87
N GLY A 90 -2.92 19.90 19.13
CA GLY A 90 -3.51 20.75 18.10
C GLY A 90 -2.72 20.80 16.79
N GLU A 91 -1.70 19.94 16.63
CA GLU A 91 -0.87 19.95 15.42
C GLU A 91 -1.66 19.46 14.20
N ASP A 92 -1.61 20.24 13.11
CA ASP A 92 -2.23 19.89 11.83
C ASP A 92 -1.19 19.25 10.90
N HIS A 93 -1.29 17.93 10.71
CA HIS A 93 -0.43 17.15 9.83
C HIS A 93 -0.99 16.97 8.41
N THR A 94 -2.03 17.71 8.02
CA THR A 94 -2.70 17.53 6.72
C THR A 94 -1.74 17.68 5.55
N GLU A 95 -0.97 18.78 5.55
CA GLU A 95 -0.09 19.11 4.44
C GLU A 95 1.17 18.23 4.43
N SER A 96 1.76 17.98 5.61
CA SER A 96 2.93 17.11 5.73
C SER A 96 2.60 15.68 5.31
N MET A 97 1.44 15.14 5.73
CA MET A 97 0.95 13.83 5.29
C MET A 97 0.65 13.79 3.80
N ARG A 98 0.07 14.85 3.21
CA ARG A 98 -0.18 14.94 1.76
C ARG A 98 1.12 14.84 0.97
N LEU A 99 2.11 15.67 1.31
CA LEU A 99 3.42 15.71 0.63
C LEU A 99 4.17 14.38 0.77
N TYR A 100 4.15 13.81 1.98
CA TYR A 100 4.68 12.46 2.22
C TYR A 100 3.97 11.42 1.34
N ALA A 101 2.64 11.37 1.35
CA ALA A 101 1.86 10.38 0.62
C ALA A 101 2.09 10.49 -0.89
N GLU A 102 2.18 11.70 -1.43
CA GLU A 102 2.47 11.91 -2.85
C GLU A 102 3.85 11.37 -3.24
N ARG A 103 4.87 11.62 -2.42
CA ARG A 103 6.21 11.06 -2.64
C ARG A 103 6.19 9.53 -2.53
N ARG A 104 5.61 9.00 -1.46
CA ARG A 104 5.63 7.57 -1.17
C ARG A 104 4.83 6.78 -2.19
N VAL A 105 3.66 7.26 -2.62
CA VAL A 105 2.85 6.58 -3.64
C VAL A 105 3.57 6.56 -4.99
N ARG A 106 4.36 7.58 -5.34
CA ARG A 106 5.23 7.51 -6.54
C ARG A 106 6.33 6.45 -6.41
N GLU A 107 6.88 6.24 -5.22
CA GLU A 107 7.83 5.15 -4.99
C GLU A 107 7.14 3.79 -5.13
N LEU A 108 5.98 3.62 -4.50
CA LEU A 108 5.18 2.41 -4.58
C LEU A 108 4.74 2.09 -6.02
N GLU A 109 4.39 3.10 -6.82
CA GLU A 109 4.11 2.94 -8.26
C GLU A 109 5.30 2.33 -9.01
N ARG A 110 6.53 2.72 -8.68
CA ARG A 110 7.77 2.16 -9.27
C ARG A 110 8.14 0.77 -8.71
N MET A 111 7.57 0.38 -7.58
CA MET A 111 7.75 -0.96 -7.01
C MET A 111 6.84 -2.00 -7.67
N ASP A 112 6.09 -1.61 -8.69
CA ASP A 112 5.31 -2.54 -9.50
C ASP A 112 4.25 -3.29 -8.65
N LEU A 113 3.58 -2.58 -7.73
CA LEU A 113 2.53 -3.16 -6.89
C LEU A 113 1.36 -3.74 -7.71
N SER A 114 0.89 -4.89 -7.28
CA SER A 114 -0.27 -5.60 -7.83
C SER A 114 -1.53 -5.47 -6.97
N GLY A 115 -1.38 -4.97 -5.74
CA GLY A 115 -2.50 -4.63 -4.86
C GLY A 115 -2.07 -3.88 -3.60
N TYR A 116 -3.04 -3.52 -2.76
CA TYR A 116 -2.79 -2.91 -1.46
C TYR A 116 -3.83 -3.34 -0.40
N VAL A 117 -3.37 -3.69 0.79
CA VAL A 117 -4.23 -3.96 1.97
C VAL A 117 -4.08 -2.84 3.00
N LEU A 118 -5.16 -2.10 3.23
CA LEU A 118 -5.22 -0.97 4.15
C LEU A 118 -5.76 -1.39 5.51
N LYS A 119 -5.28 -0.73 6.58
CA LYS A 119 -5.88 -0.83 7.91
C LYS A 119 -7.14 0.04 7.99
N SER A 120 -8.28 -0.61 8.16
CA SER A 120 -9.60 -0.01 8.31
C SER A 120 -9.66 1.01 9.45
N ALA A 121 -10.50 2.02 9.29
CA ALA A 121 -10.76 3.08 10.26
C ALA A 121 -9.55 3.93 10.68
N SER A 122 -8.35 3.71 10.12
CA SER A 122 -7.19 4.57 10.36
C SER A 122 -7.40 5.95 9.72
N PRO A 123 -7.08 7.04 10.42
CA PRO A 123 -7.11 8.41 9.87
C PRO A 123 -6.10 8.63 8.73
N SER A 124 -5.09 7.76 8.62
CA SER A 124 -4.12 7.77 7.53
C SER A 124 -4.46 6.74 6.44
N CYS A 125 -4.71 5.49 6.84
CA CYS A 125 -4.83 4.36 5.92
C CYS A 125 -6.26 3.95 5.57
N GLY A 126 -7.29 4.30 6.35
CA GLY A 126 -8.65 3.79 6.12
C GLY A 126 -9.17 4.20 4.74
N MET A 127 -9.69 3.23 3.97
CA MET A 127 -10.18 3.44 2.61
C MET A 127 -11.54 4.15 2.59
N GLU A 128 -12.40 3.78 3.54
CA GLU A 128 -13.76 4.27 3.66
C GLU A 128 -14.20 4.29 5.12
N ARG A 129 -15.31 4.99 5.40
CA ARG A 129 -15.98 5.01 6.71
C ARG A 129 -15.08 5.36 7.90
N VAL A 130 -14.02 6.15 7.63
CA VAL A 130 -13.15 6.73 8.65
C VAL A 130 -13.92 7.83 9.37
N ARG A 131 -13.78 7.88 10.71
CA ARG A 131 -14.47 8.88 11.51
C ARG A 131 -13.89 10.27 11.23
N VAL A 132 -14.78 11.22 10.91
CA VAL A 132 -14.49 12.64 10.77
C VAL A 132 -15.24 13.38 11.86
N TRP A 133 -14.52 14.14 12.68
CA TRP A 133 -15.05 14.97 13.74
C TRP A 133 -15.39 16.37 13.21
N GLY A 134 -16.54 16.91 13.56
CA GLY A 134 -16.92 18.30 13.29
C GLY A 134 -17.31 19.01 14.58
N GLU A 135 -17.96 20.16 14.48
CA GLU A 135 -18.46 20.90 15.64
C GLU A 135 -19.50 20.06 16.41
N GLY A 136 -19.08 19.47 17.53
CA GLY A 136 -19.94 18.70 18.44
C GLY A 136 -20.44 17.34 17.93
N THR A 137 -20.11 16.92 16.71
CA THR A 137 -20.59 15.67 16.10
C THR A 137 -19.48 14.91 15.38
N SER A 138 -19.74 13.64 15.04
CA SER A 138 -18.83 12.87 14.17
C SER A 138 -19.60 12.03 13.16
N THR A 139 -19.03 11.86 11.97
CA THR A 139 -19.60 11.02 10.90
C THR A 139 -18.58 10.01 10.39
N ARG A 140 -19.04 8.88 9.85
CA ARG A 140 -18.18 7.86 9.23
C ARG A 140 -18.20 7.98 7.72
N THR A 141 -17.80 9.14 7.23
CA THR A 141 -17.78 9.48 5.79
C THR A 141 -16.37 9.72 5.27
N GLY A 142 -15.37 9.64 6.17
CA GLY A 142 -13.99 9.94 5.86
C GLY A 142 -13.27 8.84 5.09
N ARG A 143 -12.13 9.26 4.54
CA ARG A 143 -11.08 8.43 3.98
C ARG A 143 -9.76 8.94 4.52
N GLY A 144 -8.87 8.04 4.90
CA GLY A 144 -7.58 8.39 5.45
C GLY A 144 -6.73 9.19 4.48
N ALA A 145 -5.90 10.08 5.03
CA ALA A 145 -5.14 11.05 4.23
C ALA A 145 -4.19 10.39 3.21
N PHE A 146 -3.48 9.32 3.61
CA PHE A 146 -2.64 8.54 2.70
C PHE A 146 -3.48 7.74 1.69
N ALA A 147 -4.54 7.07 2.16
CA ALA A 147 -5.43 6.28 1.29
C ALA A 147 -6.08 7.13 0.19
N ARG A 148 -6.40 8.40 0.48
CA ARG A 148 -6.90 9.36 -0.51
C ARG A 148 -5.92 9.56 -1.66
N VAL A 149 -4.64 9.78 -1.36
CA VAL A 149 -3.59 9.98 -2.38
C VAL A 149 -3.33 8.68 -3.15
N LEU A 150 -3.24 7.54 -2.45
CA LEU A 150 -3.05 6.22 -3.07
C LEU A 150 -4.11 5.94 -4.14
N LEU A 151 -5.39 6.07 -3.78
CA LEU A 151 -6.52 5.77 -4.67
C LEU A 151 -6.67 6.78 -5.81
N ALA A 152 -6.33 8.05 -5.57
CA ALA A 152 -6.34 9.07 -6.61
C ALA A 152 -5.24 8.82 -7.66
N ARG A 153 -4.05 8.40 -7.22
CA ARG A 153 -2.89 8.24 -8.11
C ARG A 153 -2.86 6.89 -8.82
N LEU A 154 -3.37 5.83 -8.18
CA LEU A 154 -3.41 4.45 -8.67
C LEU A 154 -4.85 3.91 -8.72
N PRO A 155 -5.76 4.53 -9.51
CA PRO A 155 -7.20 4.22 -9.48
C PRO A 155 -7.56 2.80 -9.92
N LEU A 156 -6.66 2.12 -10.65
CA LEU A 156 -6.86 0.75 -11.12
C LEU A 156 -6.18 -0.30 -10.23
N LEU A 157 -5.40 0.12 -9.22
CA LEU A 157 -4.76 -0.82 -8.31
C LEU A 157 -5.84 -1.50 -7.46
N PRO A 158 -5.87 -2.84 -7.36
CA PRO A 158 -6.74 -3.52 -6.41
C PRO A 158 -6.39 -3.10 -4.98
N VAL A 159 -7.33 -2.46 -4.29
CA VAL A 159 -7.17 -2.05 -2.89
C VAL A 159 -8.33 -2.63 -2.07
N GLU A 160 -8.03 -3.08 -0.86
CA GLU A 160 -9.02 -3.60 0.08
C GLU A 160 -8.65 -3.25 1.53
N GLU A 161 -9.63 -3.24 2.43
CA GLU A 161 -9.38 -3.15 3.88
C GLU A 161 -9.30 -4.54 4.50
N GLU A 162 -8.41 -4.72 5.49
CA GLU A 162 -8.18 -6.00 6.16
C GLU A 162 -9.47 -6.65 6.68
N GLY A 163 -10.37 -5.88 7.29
CA GLY A 163 -11.61 -6.41 7.86
C GLY A 163 -12.55 -7.00 6.81
N ARG A 164 -12.48 -6.51 5.56
CA ARG A 164 -13.28 -6.98 4.43
C ARG A 164 -12.74 -8.29 3.87
N LEU A 165 -11.45 -8.58 4.04
CA LEU A 165 -10.83 -9.83 3.58
C LEU A 165 -11.20 -11.05 4.42
N HIS A 166 -11.89 -10.87 5.55
CA HIS A 166 -12.47 -11.98 6.31
C HIS A 166 -13.78 -12.50 5.71
N ASP A 167 -14.41 -11.72 4.82
CA ASP A 167 -15.51 -12.19 3.98
C ASP A 167 -14.93 -12.96 2.78
N ARG A 168 -15.35 -14.23 2.64
CA ARG A 168 -14.76 -15.17 1.68
C ARG A 168 -14.91 -14.71 0.22
N PRO A 169 -16.10 -14.29 -0.25
CA PRO A 169 -16.26 -13.71 -1.58
C PRO A 169 -15.36 -12.49 -1.84
N LEU A 170 -15.23 -11.57 -0.88
CA LEU A 170 -14.37 -10.40 -1.03
C LEU A 170 -12.89 -10.77 -1.09
N LEU A 171 -12.45 -11.76 -0.30
CA LEU A 171 -11.10 -12.30 -0.37
C LEU A 171 -10.79 -12.91 -1.74
N GLU A 172 -11.67 -13.78 -2.23
CA GLU A 172 -11.50 -14.44 -3.54
C GLU A 172 -11.44 -13.40 -4.65
N SER A 173 -12.37 -12.43 -4.65
CA SER A 173 -12.36 -11.32 -5.60
C SER A 173 -11.08 -10.48 -5.51
N PHE A 174 -10.58 -10.19 -4.30
CA PHE A 174 -9.32 -9.46 -4.14
C PHE A 174 -8.14 -10.25 -4.70
N VAL A 175 -8.04 -11.55 -4.41
CA VAL A 175 -7.00 -12.44 -4.94
C VAL A 175 -7.06 -12.47 -6.47
N GLU A 176 -8.22 -12.71 -7.06
CA GLU A 176 -8.38 -12.71 -8.52
C GLU A 176 -7.93 -11.39 -9.14
N ARG A 177 -8.32 -10.26 -8.54
CA ARG A 177 -7.93 -8.92 -9.01
C ARG A 177 -6.42 -8.69 -8.93
N ILE A 178 -5.73 -9.08 -7.86
CA ILE A 178 -4.27 -8.87 -7.77
C ILE A 178 -3.51 -9.68 -8.81
N PHE A 179 -3.92 -10.94 -9.05
CA PHE A 179 -3.28 -11.79 -10.05
C PHE A 179 -3.60 -11.31 -11.48
N GLY A 180 -4.87 -10.99 -11.75
CA GLY A 180 -5.28 -10.43 -13.04
C GLY A 180 -4.58 -9.10 -13.36
N TYR A 181 -4.47 -8.21 -12.37
CA TYR A 181 -3.76 -6.94 -12.51
C TYR A 181 -2.27 -7.14 -12.81
N HIS A 182 -1.62 -8.06 -12.11
CA HIS A 182 -0.21 -8.42 -12.35
C HIS A 182 0.00 -8.93 -13.78
N LEU A 183 -0.80 -9.91 -14.22
CA LEU A 183 -0.72 -10.48 -15.57
C LEU A 183 -0.96 -9.43 -16.65
N ALA A 184 -1.96 -8.56 -16.47
CA ALA A 184 -2.26 -7.50 -17.41
C ALA A 184 -1.10 -6.49 -17.56
N ARG A 185 -0.36 -6.22 -16.47
CA ARG A 185 0.84 -5.36 -16.51
C ARG A 185 1.99 -6.02 -17.25
N GLY A 186 2.25 -7.31 -17.01
CA GLY A 186 3.25 -8.07 -17.77
C GLY A 186 3.00 -8.06 -19.27
N VAL A 187 1.74 -8.25 -19.69
CA VAL A 187 1.34 -8.17 -21.12
C VAL A 187 1.57 -6.77 -21.70
N LYS A 188 1.22 -5.70 -20.96
CA LYS A 188 1.46 -4.31 -21.41
C LYS A 188 2.96 -4.01 -21.54
N ALA A 189 3.78 -4.50 -20.61
CA ALA A 189 5.23 -4.35 -20.66
C ALA A 189 5.84 -5.07 -21.88
N ALA A 190 5.40 -6.31 -22.14
CA ALA A 190 5.86 -7.09 -23.29
C ALA A 190 5.47 -6.49 -24.65
N ARG A 191 4.35 -5.75 -24.72
CA ARG A 191 3.87 -5.07 -25.93
C ARG A 191 4.54 -3.72 -26.21
N ARG A 192 5.34 -3.17 -25.29
CA ARG A 192 6.06 -1.89 -25.55
C ARG A 192 7.14 -2.11 -26.63
N PRO A 193 7.15 -1.31 -27.72
CA PRO A 193 8.16 -1.43 -28.76
C PRO A 193 9.56 -1.18 -28.16
N ARG A 194 10.52 -2.07 -28.46
CA ARG A 194 11.91 -1.90 -28.03
C ARG A 194 12.49 -0.65 -28.69
N PRO A 195 13.24 0.19 -27.96
CA PRO A 195 13.89 1.35 -28.56
C PRO A 195 14.80 0.88 -29.70
N ARG A 196 14.66 1.52 -30.88
CA ARG A 196 15.54 1.26 -32.02
C ARG A 196 16.97 1.59 -31.58
N ARG A 197 17.85 0.59 -31.57
CA ARG A 197 19.29 0.82 -31.44
C ARG A 197 19.71 1.69 -32.62
N THR A 198 20.03 2.95 -32.37
CA THR A 198 20.80 3.78 -33.30
C THR A 198 22.17 3.15 -33.45
N ARG A 199 22.53 2.82 -34.70
CA ARG A 199 23.87 2.35 -35.08
C ARG A 199 24.85 3.51 -35.06
#